data_AF-A0A2V9KRD3-F1
#
_entry.id   AF-A0A2V9KRD3-F1
#
_cell.length_a   1.000
_cell.length_b   1.000
_cell.length_c   1.000
_cell.angle_alpha   90.00
_cell.angle_beta   90.00
_cell.angle_gamma   90.00
#
_symmetry.space_group_name_H-M   'P 1'
#
loop_
_entity.id
_entity.type
_entity.pdbx_description
1 polymer ?
#
loop_
_entity_poly.entity_id
_entity_poly.type
_entity_poly.pdbx_seq_one_letter_code
_entity_poly.pdbx_strand_id
1 'polypeptide(L)'
;ATSAPSRWTIQRSMEVNRRWLLSLPNDRLLHSFRVTAGLPSSAEPLGGWEKPDCELRGHFAGGHYLSACALTYASTGDDELKRKANALVTELAKCQDAHKNGYLSAYPVELFDSWYRRPFEMAYIKIACDGPPTVRG
;
A
#
# COMPACT_ATOMS: atom_id res chain seq x y z
N ALA A 1 18.22 15.66 -26.55
CA ALA A 1 18.82 15.27 -25.26
C ALA A 1 18.06 15.97 -24.15
N THR A 2 17.44 15.22 -23.24
CA THR A 2 16.81 15.78 -22.03
C THR A 2 17.92 16.19 -21.06
N SER A 3 18.04 17.48 -20.79
CA SER A 3 18.98 17.99 -19.78
C SER A 3 18.62 17.44 -18.40
N ALA A 4 19.63 17.17 -17.57
CA ALA A 4 19.41 16.70 -16.20
C ALA A 4 18.53 17.72 -15.44
N PRO A 5 17.57 17.25 -14.62
CA PRO A 5 16.68 18.14 -13.89
C PRO A 5 17.46 19.05 -12.94
N SER A 6 17.03 20.30 -12.83
CA SER A 6 17.65 21.26 -11.93
C SER A 6 17.46 20.83 -10.46
N ARG A 7 18.38 21.26 -9.57
CA ARG A 7 18.24 21.05 -8.12
C ARG A 7 16.88 21.53 -7.59
N TRP A 8 16.40 22.67 -8.08
CA TRP A 8 15.08 23.21 -7.73
C TRP A 8 13.94 22.27 -8.11
N THR A 9 14.01 21.67 -9.30
CA THR A 9 13.02 20.69 -9.77
C THR A 9 12.99 19.46 -8.88
N ILE A 10 14.16 18.92 -8.50
CA ILE A 10 14.26 17.74 -7.63
C ILE A 10 13.67 18.06 -6.25
N GLN A 11 14.03 19.21 -5.68
CA GLN A 11 13.58 19.61 -4.34
C GLN A 11 12.07 19.88 -4.30
N ARG A 12 11.51 20.45 -5.38
CA ARG A 12 10.06 20.58 -5.58
C ARG A 12 9.37 19.22 -5.62
N SER A 13 9.90 18.26 -6.38
CA SER A 13 9.32 16.91 -6.49
C SER A 13 9.36 16.17 -5.16
N MET A 14 10.46 16.28 -4.41
CA MET A 14 10.59 15.74 -3.05
C MET A 14 9.50 16.30 -2.11
N GLU A 15 9.25 17.61 -2.13
CA GLU A 15 8.24 18.25 -1.29
C GLU A 15 6.81 17.83 -1.69
N VAL A 16 6.53 17.69 -2.99
CA VAL A 16 5.24 17.18 -3.46
C VAL A 16 5.03 15.74 -3.00
N ASN A 17 6.06 14.88 -3.15
CA ASN A 17 6.02 13.50 -2.69
C ASN A 17 5.79 13.41 -1.18
N ARG A 18 6.54 14.18 -0.39
CA ARG A 18 6.39 14.27 1.07
C ARG A 18 4.95 14.59 1.47
N ARG A 19 4.38 15.67 0.91
CA ARG A 19 3.01 16.11 1.22
C ARG A 19 1.98 15.04 0.86
N TRP A 20 2.19 14.31 -0.23
CA TRP A 20 1.32 13.21 -0.62
C TRP A 20 1.42 12.01 0.34
N LEU A 21 2.62 11.64 0.78
CA LEU A 21 2.79 10.56 1.77
C LEU A 21 2.14 10.89 3.12
N LEU A 22 2.19 12.16 3.54
CA LEU A 22 1.56 12.62 4.78
C LEU A 22 0.04 12.69 4.69
N SER A 23 -0.52 12.94 3.50
CA SER A 23 -1.97 13.08 3.31
C SER A 23 -2.73 11.75 3.43
N LEU A 24 -2.06 10.62 3.29
CA LEU A 24 -2.67 9.28 3.40
C LEU A 24 -2.87 8.87 4.86
N PRO A 25 -4.11 8.68 5.35
CA PRO A 25 -4.35 8.25 6.73
C PRO A 25 -3.89 6.81 6.98
N ASN A 26 -3.23 6.57 8.12
CA ASN A 26 -2.76 5.20 8.47
C ASN A 26 -3.92 4.23 8.59
N ASP A 27 -5.08 4.65 9.08
CA ASP A 27 -6.24 3.76 9.22
C ASP A 27 -6.74 3.22 7.87
N ARG A 28 -6.63 4.03 6.80
CA ARG A 28 -6.98 3.57 5.44
C ARG A 28 -5.94 2.60 4.89
N LEU A 29 -4.66 2.86 5.13
CA LEU A 29 -3.55 1.96 4.74
C LEU A 29 -3.66 0.61 5.47
N LEU A 30 -4.11 0.62 6.72
CA LEU A 30 -4.24 -0.57 7.55
C LEU A 30 -5.54 -1.35 7.33
N HIS A 31 -6.52 -0.78 6.64
CA HIS A 31 -7.87 -1.33 6.58
C HIS A 31 -7.88 -2.81 6.17
N SER A 32 -7.28 -3.14 5.02
CA SER A 32 -7.28 -4.51 4.49
C SER A 32 -6.46 -5.48 5.34
N PHE A 33 -5.39 -5.00 6.01
CA PHE A 33 -4.59 -5.82 6.93
C PHE A 33 -5.38 -6.14 8.21
N ARG A 34 -6.06 -5.16 8.79
CA ARG A 34 -6.91 -5.34 9.97
C ARG A 34 -8.04 -6.32 9.70
N VAL A 35 -8.78 -6.12 8.60
CA VAL A 35 -9.87 -7.02 8.19
C VAL A 35 -9.37 -8.45 8.01
N THR A 36 -8.22 -8.63 7.34
CA THR A 36 -7.61 -9.95 7.13
C THR A 36 -7.18 -10.62 8.43
N ALA A 37 -6.65 -9.84 9.38
CA ALA A 37 -6.25 -10.30 10.70
C ALA A 37 -7.42 -10.52 11.68
N GLY A 38 -8.66 -10.30 11.24
CA GLY A 38 -9.86 -10.39 12.09
C GLY A 38 -9.99 -9.23 13.10
N LEU A 39 -9.25 -8.14 12.89
CA LEU A 39 -9.30 -6.92 13.71
C LEU A 39 -10.35 -5.94 13.15
N PRO A 40 -11.04 -5.18 14.02
CA PRO A 40 -12.03 -4.20 13.56
C PRO A 40 -11.37 -3.04 12.80
N SER A 41 -12.03 -2.59 11.74
CA SER A 41 -11.65 -1.40 10.98
C SER A 41 -12.89 -0.68 10.45
N SER A 42 -13.02 0.60 10.75
CA SER A 42 -14.09 1.47 10.25
C SER A 42 -13.61 2.45 9.16
N ALA A 43 -12.35 2.37 8.77
CA ALA A 43 -11.77 3.25 7.77
C ALA A 43 -12.29 2.91 6.37
N GLU A 44 -12.49 3.92 5.53
CA GLU A 44 -12.79 3.70 4.11
C GLU A 44 -11.60 3.02 3.43
N PRO A 45 -11.76 1.86 2.77
CA PRO A 45 -10.68 1.20 2.06
C PRO A 45 -10.08 2.12 0.98
N LEU A 46 -8.83 1.84 0.60
CA LEU A 46 -8.25 2.47 -0.58
C LEU A 46 -8.94 1.93 -1.85
N GLY A 47 -9.03 2.76 -2.88
CA GLY A 47 -9.60 2.35 -4.17
C GLY A 47 -8.54 1.82 -5.14
N GLY A 48 -8.89 1.75 -6.42
CA GLY A 48 -7.97 1.28 -7.47
C GLY A 48 -7.44 -0.10 -7.14
N TRP A 49 -6.14 -0.32 -7.28
CA TRP A 49 -5.50 -1.62 -7.04
C TRP A 49 -5.50 -2.08 -5.57
N GLU A 50 -5.86 -1.19 -4.65
CA GLU A 50 -5.97 -1.47 -3.22
C GLU A 50 -7.40 -1.76 -2.75
N LYS A 51 -8.38 -1.79 -3.67
CA LYS A 51 -9.77 -2.10 -3.33
C LYS A 51 -9.90 -3.50 -2.72
N PRO A 52 -10.86 -3.74 -1.80
CA PRO A 52 -10.99 -5.02 -1.08
C PRO A 52 -11.14 -6.25 -1.99
N ASP A 53 -11.69 -6.08 -3.19
CA ASP A 53 -11.92 -7.11 -4.20
C ASP A 53 -10.78 -7.24 -5.23
N CYS A 54 -9.68 -6.50 -5.11
CA CYS A 54 -8.53 -6.61 -6.02
C CYS A 54 -7.44 -7.52 -5.47
N GLU A 55 -6.87 -8.32 -6.36
CA GLU A 55 -5.76 -9.23 -6.10
C GLU A 55 -4.38 -8.53 -6.15
N LEU A 56 -4.36 -7.18 -6.07
CA LEU A 56 -3.12 -6.42 -5.80
C LEU A 56 -3.04 -5.72 -4.42
N ARG A 57 -4.15 -5.55 -3.69
CA ARG A 57 -4.19 -4.89 -2.38
C ARG A 57 -3.09 -5.31 -1.39
N GLY A 58 -2.63 -4.37 -0.59
CA GLY A 58 -1.55 -4.53 0.37
C GLY A 58 -0.16 -4.24 -0.21
N HIS A 59 0.02 -4.34 -1.54
CA HIS A 59 1.30 -4.07 -2.19
C HIS A 59 1.76 -2.62 -1.99
N PHE A 60 0.83 -1.67 -2.15
CA PHE A 60 1.11 -0.27 -1.96
C PHE A 60 1.07 0.09 -0.48
N ALA A 61 -0.03 -0.24 0.21
CA ALA A 61 -0.28 0.22 1.58
C ALA A 61 0.75 -0.29 2.61
N GLY A 62 1.28 -1.50 2.40
CA GLY A 62 2.41 -2.02 3.16
C GLY A 62 3.75 -1.68 2.49
N GLY A 63 4.02 -2.30 1.35
CA GLY A 63 5.35 -2.32 0.74
C GLY A 63 5.83 -0.97 0.21
N HIS A 64 5.17 -0.45 -0.83
CA HIS A 64 5.63 0.78 -1.50
C HIS A 64 5.55 2.00 -0.58
N TYR A 65 4.49 2.13 0.21
CA TYR A 65 4.30 3.25 1.11
C TYR A 65 5.42 3.34 2.17
N LEU A 66 5.72 2.22 2.85
CA LEU A 66 6.79 2.19 3.85
C LEU A 66 8.16 2.43 3.23
N SER A 67 8.42 1.86 2.04
CA SER A 67 9.66 2.09 1.30
C SER A 67 9.82 3.57 0.92
N ALA A 68 8.76 4.21 0.44
CA ALA A 68 8.76 5.63 0.12
C ALA A 68 9.00 6.51 1.36
N CYS A 69 8.42 6.16 2.50
CA CYS A 69 8.67 6.85 3.76
C CYS A 69 10.12 6.72 4.21
N ALA A 70 10.69 5.51 4.14
CA ALA A 70 12.07 5.24 4.51
C ALA A 70 13.07 6.00 3.62
N LEU A 71 12.88 5.97 2.30
CA LEU A 71 13.72 6.69 1.34
C LEU A 71 13.63 8.21 1.51
N THR A 72 12.43 8.72 1.78
CA THR A 72 12.24 10.16 2.05
C THR A 72 12.95 10.56 3.33
N TYR A 73 12.77 9.81 4.43
CA TYR A 73 13.47 10.06 5.69
C TYR A 73 14.99 10.02 5.53
N ALA A 74 15.53 9.02 4.83
CA ALA A 74 16.97 8.91 4.58
C ALA A 74 17.52 10.12 3.80
N SER A 75 16.68 10.76 2.97
CA SER A 75 17.08 11.89 2.12
C SER A 75 16.89 13.25 2.79
N THR A 76 15.95 13.39 3.73
CA THR A 76 15.55 14.70 4.30
C THR A 76 15.65 14.81 5.81
N GLY A 77 15.73 13.69 6.54
CA GLY A 77 15.66 13.68 8.01
C GLY A 77 14.26 13.99 8.57
N ASP A 78 13.20 13.79 7.80
CA ASP A 78 11.82 14.14 8.20
C ASP A 78 11.24 13.23 9.31
N ASP A 79 11.38 13.67 10.55
CA ASP A 79 10.90 12.94 11.73
C ASP A 79 9.37 12.81 11.80
N GLU A 80 8.61 13.71 11.16
CA GLU A 80 7.15 13.58 11.10
C GLU A 80 6.75 12.33 10.30
N LEU A 81 7.33 12.18 9.12
CA LEU A 81 7.10 11.03 8.26
C LEU A 81 7.60 9.74 8.90
N LYS A 82 8.76 9.79 9.58
CA LYS A 82 9.27 8.65 10.36
C LYS A 82 8.30 8.22 11.46
N ARG A 83 7.77 9.14 12.25
CA ARG A 83 6.78 8.81 13.30
C ARG A 83 5.53 8.18 12.69
N LYS A 84 5.04 8.72 11.58
CA LYS A 84 3.87 8.19 10.85
C LYS A 84 4.12 6.76 10.34
N ALA A 85 5.28 6.50 9.74
CA ALA A 85 5.66 5.18 9.26
C ALA A 85 5.86 4.19 10.41
N ASN A 86 6.48 4.59 11.51
CA ASN A 86 6.64 3.75 12.71
C ASN A 86 5.29 3.39 13.33
N ALA A 87 4.33 4.33 13.37
CA ALA A 87 2.98 4.04 13.82
C ALA A 87 2.30 3.00 12.92
N LEU A 88 2.49 3.10 11.59
CA LEU A 88 1.99 2.09 10.65
C LEU A 88 2.61 0.71 10.89
N VAL A 89 3.94 0.63 11.04
CA VAL A 89 4.64 -0.63 11.35
C VAL A 89 4.17 -1.24 12.66
N THR A 90 3.95 -0.42 13.69
CA THR A 90 3.45 -0.88 15.00
C THR A 90 2.07 -1.53 14.87
N GLU A 91 1.18 -0.96 14.06
CA GLU A 91 -0.15 -1.51 13.84
C GLU A 91 -0.12 -2.76 12.93
N LEU A 92 0.79 -2.81 11.95
CA LEU A 92 1.02 -4.01 11.15
C LEU A 92 1.53 -5.17 12.01
N ALA A 93 2.40 -4.90 12.99
CA ALA A 93 2.84 -5.91 13.96
C ALA A 93 1.66 -6.48 14.76
N LYS A 94 0.71 -5.64 15.19
CA LYS A 94 -0.52 -6.12 15.85
C LYS A 94 -1.36 -7.04 14.94
N CYS A 95 -1.43 -6.72 13.65
CA CYS A 95 -2.10 -7.58 12.67
C CYS A 95 -1.38 -8.94 12.53
N GLN A 96 -0.05 -8.92 12.49
CA GLN A 96 0.78 -10.13 12.43
C GLN A 96 0.64 -10.99 13.70
N ASP A 97 0.61 -10.36 14.88
CA ASP A 97 0.43 -11.02 16.17
C ASP A 97 -0.96 -11.67 16.29
N ALA A 98 -2.00 -11.04 15.73
CA ALA A 98 -3.34 -11.59 15.71
C ALA A 98 -3.43 -12.91 14.93
N HIS A 99 -2.61 -13.08 13.88
CA HIS A 99 -2.52 -14.34 13.13
C HIS A 99 -1.75 -15.44 13.89
N LYS A 100 -0.90 -15.11 14.87
CA LYS A 100 -0.13 -16.04 15.71
C LYS A 100 0.81 -17.02 14.99
N ASN A 101 1.01 -16.85 13.68
CA ASN A 101 1.84 -17.70 12.83
C ASN A 101 2.88 -16.90 12.02
N GLY A 102 3.02 -15.60 12.30
CA GLY A 102 3.93 -14.69 11.58
C GLY A 102 3.40 -14.22 10.22
N TYR A 103 2.20 -14.61 9.83
CA TYR A 103 1.59 -14.17 8.58
C TYR A 103 1.20 -12.70 8.64
N LEU A 104 1.58 -11.94 7.62
CA LEU A 104 1.19 -10.54 7.45
C LEU A 104 0.93 -10.28 5.98
N SER A 105 -0.34 -10.10 5.63
CA SER A 105 -0.77 -9.79 4.27
C SER A 105 -2.13 -9.11 4.32
N ALA A 106 -2.46 -8.38 3.26
CA ALA A 106 -3.82 -7.90 3.03
C ALA A 106 -4.74 -9.00 2.43
N TYR A 107 -4.22 -10.22 2.29
CA TYR A 107 -4.93 -11.40 1.79
C TYR A 107 -5.13 -12.46 2.87
N PRO A 108 -6.26 -13.17 2.87
CA PRO A 108 -6.39 -14.40 3.64
C PRO A 108 -5.42 -15.47 3.08
N VAL A 109 -4.90 -16.33 3.97
CA VAL A 109 -3.90 -17.37 3.60
C VAL A 109 -4.45 -18.30 2.52
N GLU A 110 -5.75 -18.60 2.58
CA GLU A 110 -6.48 -19.50 1.68
C GLU A 110 -6.45 -19.02 0.22
N LEU A 111 -6.25 -17.72 -0.01
CA LEU A 111 -6.13 -17.20 -1.37
C LEU A 111 -4.83 -17.65 -2.03
N PHE A 112 -3.74 -17.75 -1.27
CA PHE A 112 -2.47 -18.28 -1.77
C PHE A 112 -2.60 -19.76 -2.16
N ASP A 113 -3.30 -20.55 -1.34
CA ASP A 113 -3.57 -21.96 -1.63
C ASP A 113 -4.40 -22.12 -2.91
N SER A 114 -5.40 -21.25 -3.10
CA SER A 114 -6.22 -21.21 -4.32
C SER A 114 -5.38 -20.92 -5.56
N TRP A 115 -4.45 -19.97 -5.50
CA TRP A 115 -3.55 -19.66 -6.62
C TRP A 115 -2.63 -20.83 -6.95
N TYR A 116 -2.10 -21.52 -5.95
CA TYR A 116 -1.24 -22.68 -6.15
C TYR A 116 -1.98 -23.88 -6.79
N ARG A 117 -3.28 -24.01 -6.51
CA ARG A 117 -4.11 -25.12 -7.01
C ARG A 117 -4.66 -24.88 -8.42
N ARG A 118 -4.58 -23.66 -8.96
CA ARG A 118 -5.06 -23.36 -10.32
C ARG A 118 -4.07 -23.91 -11.35
N PRO A 119 -4.53 -24.66 -12.37
CA PRO A 119 -3.66 -25.07 -13.46
C PRO A 119 -3.04 -23.83 -14.12
N PHE A 120 -1.79 -23.92 -14.53
CA PHE A 120 -1.01 -22.90 -15.25
C PHE A 120 -1.59 -22.56 -16.66
N GLU A 121 -2.91 -22.59 -16.86
CA GLU A 121 -3.51 -21.74 -17.88
C GLU A 121 -3.38 -20.31 -17.37
N MET A 122 -2.49 -19.54 -17.98
CA MET A 122 -2.17 -18.13 -17.74
C MET A 122 -3.39 -17.31 -17.27
N ALA A 123 -3.71 -17.42 -15.99
CA ALA A 123 -4.53 -16.48 -15.27
C ALA A 123 -3.62 -15.27 -15.13
N TYR A 124 -3.69 -14.39 -16.12
CA TYR A 124 -3.38 -12.98 -15.90
C TYR A 124 -3.92 -12.67 -14.51
N ILE A 125 -3.03 -12.31 -13.57
CA ILE A 125 -3.43 -11.58 -12.36
C ILE A 125 -4.43 -10.57 -12.90
N LYS A 126 -5.66 -10.59 -12.40
CA LYS A 126 -6.70 -9.68 -12.90
C LYS A 126 -6.33 -8.29 -12.38
N ILE A 127 -5.27 -7.69 -12.94
CA ILE A 127 -4.88 -6.28 -12.89
C ILE A 127 -5.90 -5.50 -13.75
N ALA A 128 -7.17 -5.84 -13.62
CA ALA A 128 -8.30 -5.17 -14.21
C ALA A 128 -9.22 -4.84 -13.03
N CYS A 129 -8.67 -3.99 -12.17
CA CYS A 129 -9.41 -3.23 -11.18
C CYS A 129 -10.21 -2.16 -11.95
N ASP A 130 -11.27 -2.60 -12.64
CA ASP A 130 -12.28 -1.88 -13.44
C ASP A 130 -11.77 -0.92 -14.54
N GLY A 131 -12.34 -1.06 -15.74
CA GLY A 131 -11.95 -0.32 -16.96
C GLY A 131 -12.15 1.20 -16.89
N PRO A 132 -11.64 1.96 -17.89
CA PRO A 132 -11.69 3.42 -17.88
C PRO A 132 -13.14 3.95 -17.86
N PRO A 133 -13.39 5.13 -17.29
CA PRO A 133 -14.73 5.72 -17.25
C PRO A 133 -15.26 5.86 -18.68
N THR A 134 -16.47 5.36 -18.92
CA THR A 134 -17.21 5.63 -20.15
C THR A 134 -17.36 7.14 -20.32
N VAL A 135 -16.74 7.71 -21.35
CA VAL A 135 -17.09 9.03 -21.85
C VAL A 135 -18.48 8.89 -22.49
N ARG A 136 -19.52 9.37 -21.80
CA ARG A 136 -20.79 9.67 -22.47
C ARG A 136 -20.61 11.00 -23.19
N GLY A 137 -20.87 10.98 -24.50
CA GLY A 137 -20.88 12.15 -25.36
C GLY A 137 -22.06 13.07 -25.14
#